data_AF-A0A368KMA4-F1
#
_entry.id   AF-A0A368KMA4-F1
#
_cell.length_a   1.000
_cell.length_b   1.000
_cell.length_c   1.000
_cell.angle_alpha   90.00
_cell.angle_beta   90.00
_cell.angle_gamma   90.00
#
_symmetry.space_group_name_H-M   'P 1'
#
loop_
_entity.id
_entity.type
_entity.pdbx_description
1 polymer ?
#
loop_
_entity_poly.entity_id
_entity_poly.type
_entity_poly.pdbx_seq_one_letter_code
_entity_poly.pdbx_strand_id
1 'polypeptide(L)'
;MNYQLPQRLQEAVSRHSQVQDVSSLESEMAVARALLEQVSDSPSLATSLLQTITRLSREIELSMLRRKQLIHRDEMLQLTQQLVGLFVHEFQGTPGWEDKIERVSTTFVGMLAAPRDENGSFA
;
A
#
# COMPACT_ATOMS: atom_id res chain seq x y z
N MET A 1 -32.98 -5.83 1.34
CA MET A 1 -32.10 -5.61 0.17
C MET A 1 -30.67 -5.63 0.66
N ASN A 2 -29.79 -6.44 0.08
CA ASN A 2 -28.35 -6.41 0.38
C ASN A 2 -27.74 -5.23 -0.35
N TYR A 3 -27.32 -4.20 0.38
CA TYR A 3 -26.56 -3.09 -0.18
C TYR A 3 -25.20 -3.62 -0.66
N GLN A 4 -24.94 -3.58 -1.97
CA GLN A 4 -23.64 -3.90 -2.54
C GLN A 4 -22.81 -2.62 -2.63
N LEU A 5 -21.57 -2.69 -2.13
CA LEU A 5 -20.59 -1.60 -2.23
C LEU A 5 -20.43 -1.16 -3.70
N PRO A 6 -20.35 0.15 -3.97
CA PRO A 6 -20.18 0.67 -5.32
C PRO A 6 -18.99 0.03 -6.04
N GLN A 7 -19.18 -0.37 -7.30
CA GLN A 7 -18.18 -1.07 -8.14
C GLN A 7 -16.83 -0.34 -8.22
N ARG A 8 -16.84 1.00 -8.13
CA ARG A 8 -15.64 1.86 -8.09
C ARG A 8 -14.74 1.60 -6.88
N LEU A 9 -15.31 1.20 -5.73
CA LEU A 9 -14.55 0.81 -4.54
C LEU A 9 -13.85 -0.53 -4.74
N GLN A 10 -14.51 -1.50 -5.36
CA GLN A 10 -13.90 -2.80 -5.70
C GLN A 10 -12.79 -2.65 -6.74
N GLU A 11 -12.98 -1.78 -7.73
CA GLU A 11 -11.95 -1.49 -8.73
C GLU A 11 -10.75 -0.74 -8.15
N ALA A 12 -10.95 0.19 -7.22
CA ALA A 12 -9.86 0.88 -6.54
C ALA A 12 -8.98 -0.10 -5.72
N VAL A 13 -9.61 -1.08 -5.06
CA VAL A 13 -8.92 -2.17 -4.35
C VAL A 13 -8.15 -3.06 -5.32
N SER A 14 -8.73 -3.38 -6.48
CA SER A 14 -8.14 -4.32 -7.44
C SER A 14 -6.95 -3.76 -8.24
N ARG A 15 -6.87 -2.43 -8.42
CA ARG A 15 -5.79 -1.79 -9.22
C ARG A 15 -4.43 -1.68 -8.50
N HIS A 16 -4.32 -2.02 -7.22
CA HIS A 16 -3.15 -1.69 -6.40
C HIS A 16 -2.15 -2.84 -6.11
N SER A 17 -2.21 -3.98 -6.82
CA SER A 17 -1.37 -5.15 -6.49
C SER A 17 -0.04 -5.30 -7.28
N GLN A 18 0.54 -4.23 -7.84
CA GLN A 18 1.93 -4.29 -8.32
C GLN A 18 2.90 -4.02 -7.18
N VAL A 19 2.91 -4.91 -6.19
CA VAL A 19 3.97 -4.97 -5.18
C VAL A 19 5.05 -5.89 -5.74
N GLN A 20 6.23 -5.34 -6.05
CA GLN A 20 7.40 -6.17 -6.30
C GLN A 20 7.65 -7.05 -5.07
N ASP A 21 7.90 -8.34 -5.28
CA ASP A 21 7.99 -9.31 -4.21
C ASP A 21 9.29 -9.11 -3.42
N VAL A 22 9.17 -8.65 -2.18
CA VAL A 22 10.30 -8.42 -1.26
C VAL A 22 11.17 -9.67 -1.12
N SER A 23 10.58 -10.87 -1.23
CA SER A 23 11.31 -12.14 -1.17
C SER A 23 12.28 -12.34 -2.34
N SER A 24 11.96 -11.80 -3.52
CA SER A 24 12.84 -11.83 -4.70
C SER A 24 14.08 -10.95 -4.46
N LEU A 25 13.90 -9.74 -3.91
CA LEU A 25 14.98 -8.81 -3.61
C LEU A 25 15.90 -9.35 -2.49
N GLU A 26 15.33 -9.98 -1.46
CA GLU A 26 16.10 -10.64 -0.40
C GLU A 26 16.93 -11.81 -0.95
N SER A 27 16.38 -12.58 -1.88
CA SER A 27 17.09 -13.68 -2.56
C SER A 27 18.26 -13.15 -3.40
N GLU A 28 18.06 -12.08 -4.17
CA GLU A 28 19.14 -11.42 -4.92
C GLU A 28 20.23 -10.86 -4.00
N MET A 29 19.84 -10.30 -2.86
CA MET A 29 20.80 -9.80 -1.86
C MET A 29 21.61 -10.93 -1.21
N ALA A 30 20.99 -12.09 -0.96
CA ALA A 30 21.68 -13.27 -0.45
C ALA A 30 22.73 -13.78 -1.45
N VAL A 31 22.40 -13.82 -2.75
CA VAL A 31 23.34 -14.17 -3.82
C VAL A 31 24.49 -13.17 -3.90
N ALA A 32 24.21 -11.87 -3.85
CA ALA A 32 25.25 -10.84 -3.88
C ALA A 32 26.21 -10.92 -2.68
N ARG A 33 25.71 -11.27 -1.49
CA ARG A 33 26.52 -11.51 -0.29
C ARG A 33 27.39 -12.77 -0.42
N ALA A 34 26.80 -13.87 -0.91
CA ALA A 34 27.54 -15.11 -1.14
C ALA A 34 28.67 -14.93 -2.18
N LEU A 35 28.41 -14.16 -3.24
CA LEU A 35 29.43 -13.79 -4.22
C LEU A 35 30.53 -12.92 -3.61
N LEU A 36 30.18 -11.98 -2.73
CA LEU A 36 31.16 -11.12 -2.06
C LEU A 36 32.12 -11.93 -1.17
N GLU A 37 31.62 -12.95 -0.47
CA GLU A 37 32.44 -13.85 0.36
C GLU A 37 33.43 -14.69 -0.46
N GLN A 38 33.12 -14.95 -1.73
CA GLN A 38 33.97 -15.73 -2.64
C GLN A 38 35.00 -14.87 -3.39
N VAL A 39 34.89 -13.55 -3.34
CA VAL A 39 35.72 -12.62 -4.10
C VAL A 39 36.86 -12.14 -3.21
N SER A 40 37.89 -12.98 -3.07
CA SER A 40 39.09 -12.69 -2.27
C SER A 40 40.11 -11.82 -3.02
N ASP A 41 40.19 -11.97 -4.35
CA ASP A 41 41.32 -11.50 -5.15
C ASP A 41 40.98 -10.32 -6.10
N SER A 42 39.74 -9.80 -6.06
CA SER A 42 39.30 -8.71 -6.94
C SER A 42 38.63 -7.55 -6.17
N PRO A 43 39.40 -6.50 -5.81
CA PRO A 43 38.89 -5.35 -5.07
C PRO A 43 37.79 -4.57 -5.82
N SER A 44 37.87 -4.51 -7.15
CA SER A 44 36.89 -3.83 -7.99
C SER A 44 35.54 -4.56 -8.01
N LEU A 45 35.58 -5.90 -8.09
CA LEU A 45 34.39 -6.73 -8.08
C LEU A 45 33.74 -6.74 -6.69
N ALA A 46 34.54 -6.77 -5.62
CA ALA A 46 34.05 -6.61 -4.25
C ALA A 46 33.34 -5.26 -4.04
N THR A 47 33.89 -4.18 -4.59
CA THR A 47 33.27 -2.83 -4.53
C THR A 47 31.95 -2.78 -5.30
N SER A 48 31.88 -3.39 -6.49
CA SER A 48 30.66 -3.47 -7.28
C SER A 48 29.56 -4.30 -6.59
N LEU A 49 29.93 -5.41 -5.95
CA LEU A 49 29.02 -6.24 -5.17
C LEU A 49 28.52 -5.50 -3.92
N LEU A 50 29.38 -4.79 -3.21
CA LEU A 50 28.98 -3.93 -2.09
C LEU A 50 27.97 -2.85 -2.52
N GLN A 51 28.23 -2.16 -3.63
CA GLN A 51 27.28 -1.18 -4.19
C GLN A 51 25.93 -1.82 -4.55
N THR A 52 25.97 -3.04 -5.10
CA THR A 52 24.75 -3.80 -5.43
C THR A 52 23.97 -4.17 -4.17
N ILE A 53 24.64 -4.64 -3.11
CA ILE A 53 24.01 -4.93 -1.81
C ILE A 53 23.39 -3.66 -1.21
N THR A 54 24.09 -2.53 -1.25
CA THR A 54 23.55 -1.25 -0.76
C THR A 54 22.31 -0.81 -1.54
N ARG A 55 22.31 -0.97 -2.87
CA ARG A 55 21.14 -0.67 -3.71
C ARG A 55 19.95 -1.56 -3.36
N LEU A 56 20.16 -2.88 -3.30
CA LEU A 56 19.12 -3.87 -2.97
C LEU A 56 18.54 -3.63 -1.56
N SER A 57 19.39 -3.34 -0.58
CA SER A 57 18.95 -3.00 0.78
C SER A 57 17.98 -1.80 0.79
N ARG A 58 18.30 -0.75 0.03
CA ARG A 58 17.43 0.43 -0.09
C ARG A 58 16.11 0.12 -0.78
N GLU A 59 16.14 -0.72 -1.82
CA GLU A 59 14.92 -1.15 -2.52
C GLU A 59 14.01 -2.01 -1.64
N ILE A 60 14.57 -2.87 -0.80
CA ILE A 60 13.83 -3.65 0.21
C ILE A 60 13.17 -2.72 1.23
N GLU A 61 13.91 -1.75 1.79
CA GLU A 61 13.36 -0.78 2.75
C GLU A 61 12.21 0.03 2.15
N LEU A 62 12.36 0.51 0.92
CA LEU A 62 11.31 1.24 0.21
C LEU A 62 10.08 0.37 -0.04
N SER A 63 10.28 -0.90 -0.43
CA SER A 63 9.20 -1.85 -0.68
C SER A 63 8.46 -2.22 0.60
N MET A 64 9.18 -2.39 1.72
CA MET A 64 8.60 -2.61 3.05
C MET A 64 7.81 -1.40 3.55
N LEU A 65 8.31 -0.18 3.32
CA LEU A 65 7.60 1.05 3.65
C LEU A 65 6.29 1.16 2.84
N ARG A 66 6.35 0.92 1.53
CA ARG A 66 5.16 0.89 0.65
C ARG A 66 4.17 -0.17 1.12
N ARG A 67 4.62 -1.36 1.49
CA ARG A 67 3.77 -2.43 2.01
C ARG A 67 3.08 -2.02 3.32
N LYS A 68 3.81 -1.40 4.26
CA LYS A 68 3.21 -0.87 5.49
C LYS A 68 2.15 0.18 5.18
N GLN A 69 2.41 1.10 4.26
CA GLN A 69 1.45 2.12 3.84
C GLN A 69 0.20 1.50 3.20
N LEU A 70 0.36 0.46 2.38
CA LEU A 70 -0.76 -0.29 1.80
C LEU A 70 -1.60 -0.97 2.90
N ILE A 71 -0.97 -1.64 3.86
CA ILE A 71 -1.68 -2.27 5.00
C ILE A 71 -2.48 -1.22 5.79
N HIS A 72 -1.87 -0.08 6.14
CA HIS A 72 -2.57 0.99 6.87
C HIS A 72 -3.74 1.56 6.06
N ARG A 73 -3.61 1.63 4.73
CA ARG A 73 -4.68 2.10 3.85
C ARG A 73 -5.83 1.09 3.78
N ASP A 74 -5.53 -0.20 3.72
CA ASP A 74 -6.54 -1.26 3.75
C ASP A 74 -7.30 -1.30 5.09
N GLU A 75 -6.59 -1.13 6.21
CA GLU A 75 -7.20 -0.99 7.54
C GLU A 75 -8.13 0.22 7.61
N MET A 76 -7.70 1.37 7.08
CA MET A 76 -8.53 2.58 7.01
C MET A 76 -9.76 2.39 6.10
N LEU A 77 -9.64 1.66 5.00
CA LEU A 77 -10.77 1.31 4.14
C LEU A 77 -11.77 0.40 4.87
N GLN A 78 -11.29 -0.60 5.62
CA GLN A 78 -12.16 -1.45 6.44
C GLN A 78 -12.88 -0.66 7.53
N LEU A 79 -12.18 0.22 8.25
CA LEU A 79 -12.79 1.11 9.25
C LEU A 79 -13.84 2.02 8.62
N THR A 80 -13.56 2.56 7.42
CA THR A 80 -14.53 3.38 6.67
C THR A 80 -15.78 2.58 6.30
N GLN A 81 -15.62 1.33 5.84
CA GLN A 81 -16.76 0.45 5.54
C GLN A 81 -17.59 0.15 6.78
N GLN A 82 -16.95 -0.11 7.93
CA GLN A 82 -17.65 -0.34 9.19
C GLN A 82 -18.43 0.90 9.64
N LEU A 83 -17.82 2.09 9.55
CA LEU A 83 -18.45 3.37 9.90
C LEU A 83 -19.65 3.66 9.00
N VAL A 84 -19.52 3.42 7.68
CA VAL A 84 -20.62 3.53 6.73
C VAL A 84 -21.75 2.56 7.10
N GLY A 85 -21.43 1.31 7.45
CA GLY A 85 -22.40 0.33 7.92
C GLY A 85 -23.17 0.79 9.18
N LEU A 86 -22.47 1.42 10.13
CA LEU A 86 -23.10 2.01 11.32
C LEU A 86 -24.03 3.16 10.96
N PHE A 87 -23.63 4.05 10.03
CA PHE A 87 -24.49 5.14 9.57
C PHE A 87 -25.73 4.64 8.82
N VAL A 88 -25.58 3.58 8.02
CA VAL A 88 -26.75 2.93 7.39
C VAL A 88 -27.69 2.46 8.48
N HIS A 89 -27.19 1.72 9.47
CA HIS A 89 -28.01 1.20 10.56
C HIS A 89 -28.73 2.32 11.36
N GLU A 90 -28.04 3.41 11.70
CA GLU A 90 -28.58 4.53 12.49
C GLU A 90 -29.58 5.40 11.72
N PHE A 91 -29.30 5.71 10.45
CA PHE A 91 -30.06 6.70 9.70
C PHE A 91 -31.07 6.10 8.71
N GLN A 92 -31.10 4.78 8.56
CA GLN A 92 -32.06 4.09 7.70
C GLN A 92 -33.49 4.48 8.06
N GLY A 93 -34.22 5.00 7.07
CA GLY A 93 -35.60 5.49 7.24
C GLY A 93 -35.71 7.00 7.44
N THR A 94 -34.59 7.73 7.57
CA THR A 94 -34.60 9.20 7.61
C THR A 94 -34.60 9.76 6.18
N PRO A 95 -35.46 10.72 5.79
CA PRO A 95 -35.45 11.26 4.43
C PRO A 95 -34.07 11.76 3.98
N GLY A 96 -33.61 11.30 2.81
CA GLY A 96 -32.30 11.69 2.23
C GLY A 96 -31.07 11.10 2.92
N TRP A 97 -31.22 10.04 3.71
CA TRP A 97 -30.10 9.36 4.38
C TRP A 97 -29.09 8.74 3.39
N GLU A 98 -29.57 8.20 2.27
CA GLU A 98 -28.76 7.59 1.21
C GLU A 98 -27.74 8.59 0.63
N ASP A 99 -28.19 9.78 0.22
CA ASP A 99 -27.34 10.85 -0.31
C ASP A 99 -26.30 11.37 0.70
N LYS A 100 -26.61 11.29 1.99
CA LYS A 100 -25.69 11.71 3.07
C LYS A 100 -24.60 10.66 3.25
N ILE A 101 -24.97 9.39 3.27
CA ILE A 101 -24.01 8.28 3.40
C ILE A 101 -23.13 8.17 2.15
N GLU A 102 -23.69 8.36 0.97
CA GLU A 102 -22.92 8.36 -0.29
C GLU A 102 -21.88 9.49 -0.31
N ARG A 103 -22.27 10.70 0.10
CA ARG A 103 -21.32 11.83 0.22
C ARG A 103 -20.21 11.55 1.21
N VAL A 104 -20.53 11.06 2.41
CA VAL A 104 -19.53 10.73 3.43
C VAL A 104 -18.58 9.64 2.93
N SER A 105 -19.13 8.56 2.37
CA SER A 105 -18.34 7.45 1.80
C SER A 105 -17.40 7.94 0.70
N THR A 106 -17.90 8.78 -0.21
CA THR A 106 -17.14 9.32 -1.34
C THR A 106 -16.01 10.23 -0.84
N THR A 107 -16.26 11.08 0.15
CA THR A 107 -15.23 11.94 0.75
C THR A 107 -14.13 11.12 1.42
N PHE A 108 -14.48 10.13 2.24
CA PHE A 108 -13.49 9.28 2.92
C PHE A 108 -12.65 8.47 1.94
N VAL A 109 -13.28 7.87 0.93
CA VAL A 109 -12.56 7.13 -0.11
C VAL A 109 -11.69 8.07 -0.94
N GLY A 110 -12.17 9.28 -1.25
CA GLY A 110 -11.39 10.31 -1.92
C GLY A 110 -10.14 10.70 -1.15
N MET A 111 -10.25 10.94 0.16
CA MET A 111 -9.10 11.21 1.02
C MET A 111 -8.12 10.03 1.06
N LEU A 112 -8.61 8.79 1.13
CA LEU A 112 -7.75 7.60 1.14
C LEU A 112 -7.11 7.29 -0.22
N ALA A 113 -7.72 7.74 -1.32
CA ALA A 113 -7.24 7.53 -2.68
C ALA A 113 -6.37 8.67 -3.23
N ALA A 114 -6.38 9.84 -2.58
CA ALA A 114 -5.53 10.95 -2.95
C ALA A 114 -4.05 10.54 -2.83
N PRO A 115 -3.22 10.74 -3.86
CA PRO A 115 -1.79 10.57 -3.73
C PRO A 115 -1.30 11.53 -2.63
N ARG A 116 -0.66 10.98 -1.60
CA ARG A 116 -0.01 11.81 -0.58
C ARG A 116 1.00 12.69 -1.29
N ASP A 117 0.95 13.99 -1.01
CA ASP A 117 2.03 14.87 -1.40
C ASP A 117 3.33 14.44 -0.71
N GLU A 118 4.47 14.97 -1.17
CA GLU A 118 5.80 14.63 -0.62
C GLU A 118 5.95 14.95 0.89
N ASN A 119 4.97 15.67 1.46
CA ASN A 119 4.91 16.07 2.86
C ASN A 119 3.93 15.23 3.72
N GLY A 120 3.23 14.26 3.14
CA GLY A 120 2.28 13.41 3.84
C GLY A 120 0.93 14.07 4.16
N SER A 121 0.62 15.19 3.53
CA SER A 121 -0.66 15.88 3.62
C SER A 121 -1.64 15.41 2.54
N PHE A 122 -2.93 15.53 2.84
CA PHE A 122 -4.00 15.32 1.87
C PHE A 122 -4.28 16.65 1.17
N ALA A 123 -4.14 16.67 -0.16
CA ALA A 123 -4.54 17.80 -1.01
C ALA A 123 -6.04 17.74 -1.34
#